data_AF-A0A1F6RBV5-F1
#
_entry.id   AF-A0A1F6RBV5-F1
#
_cell.length_a   1.000
_cell.length_b   1.000
_cell.length_c   1.000
_cell.angle_alpha   90.00
_cell.angle_beta   90.00
_cell.angle_gamma   90.00
#
_symmetry.space_group_name_H-M   'P 1'
#
loop_
_entity.id
_entity.type
_entity.pdbx_description
1 polymer ?
#
loop_
_entity_poly.entity_id
_entity_poly.type
_entity_poly.pdbx_seq_one_letter_code
_entity_poly.pdbx_strand_id
1 'polypeptide(L)'
;MKKFKFKLQSVLDARIKALENCQLALSKVEFKLNQAVKHLEQLYELQKKSKSELESLLTAGTQIDLMIICCHQNYIEKLKSDIKDQHKIIASIEIELEEKKQKVLEALKAKTMLEKLKEKALKEFKENFERLDMLQIDEIATNRQKRSGY
;
A
#
# COMPACT_ATOMS: atom_id res chain seq x y z
N MET A 1 24.08 23.34 -25.39
CA MET A 1 24.40 22.74 -24.07
C MET A 1 23.91 21.30 -24.04
N LYS A 2 24.75 20.33 -23.69
CA LYS A 2 24.31 18.92 -23.52
C LYS A 2 23.38 18.84 -22.31
N LYS A 3 22.16 18.33 -22.50
CA LYS A 3 21.24 18.06 -21.38
C LYS A 3 21.67 16.79 -20.64
N PHE A 4 21.57 16.77 -19.32
CA PHE A 4 21.81 15.57 -18.51
C PHE A 4 20.85 14.45 -18.93
N LYS A 5 21.38 13.25 -19.19
CA LYS A 5 20.58 12.06 -19.50
C LYS A 5 21.00 10.93 -18.57
N PHE A 6 20.09 10.56 -17.67
CA PHE A 6 20.33 9.42 -16.79
C PHE A 6 20.18 8.11 -17.56
N LYS A 7 21.26 7.31 -17.60
CA LYS A 7 21.31 6.07 -18.40
C LYS A 7 20.24 5.05 -18.00
N LEU A 8 19.84 5.04 -16.73
CA LEU A 8 18.86 4.10 -16.17
C LEU A 8 17.46 4.73 -15.99
N GLN A 9 17.14 5.81 -16.69
CA GLN A 9 15.83 6.48 -16.53
C GLN A 9 14.66 5.53 -16.82
N SER A 10 14.73 4.73 -17.89
CA SER A 10 13.67 3.75 -18.21
C SER A 10 13.49 2.70 -17.11
N VAL A 11 14.58 2.29 -16.45
CA VAL A 11 14.53 1.35 -15.32
C VAL A 11 13.89 2.01 -14.10
N LEU A 12 14.23 3.28 -13.82
CA LEU A 12 13.61 4.05 -12.75
C LEU A 12 12.10 4.21 -12.98
N ASP A 13 11.68 4.54 -14.19
CA ASP A 13 10.26 4.68 -14.56
C ASP A 13 9.51 3.34 -14.38
N ALA A 14 10.14 2.23 -14.78
CA ALA A 14 9.59 0.89 -14.54
C ALA A 14 9.45 0.56 -13.05
N ARG A 15 10.40 0.99 -12.20
CA ARG A 15 10.30 0.79 -10.73
C ARG A 15 9.23 1.67 -10.09
N ILE A 16 9.02 2.88 -10.59
CA ILE A 16 7.92 3.76 -10.15
C ILE A 16 6.58 3.08 -10.46
N LYS A 17 6.37 2.62 -11.69
CA LYS A 17 5.16 1.87 -12.05
C LYS A 17 4.97 0.59 -11.23
N ALA A 18 6.06 -0.12 -10.94
CA ALA A 18 5.99 -1.31 -10.10
C ALA A 18 5.53 -0.97 -8.67
N LEU A 19 6.03 0.13 -8.09
CA LEU A 19 5.58 0.62 -6.79
C LEU A 19 4.10 1.00 -6.80
N GLU A 20 3.65 1.75 -7.82
CA GLU A 20 2.23 2.11 -7.99
C GLU A 20 1.34 0.86 -8.05
N ASN A 21 1.74 -0.16 -8.81
CA ASN A 21 1.01 -1.43 -8.90
C ASN A 21 0.95 -2.16 -7.55
N CYS A 22 2.05 -2.18 -6.79
CA CYS A 22 2.07 -2.76 -5.45
C CYS A 22 1.16 -2.00 -4.48
N GLN A 23 1.15 -0.67 -4.54
CA GLN A 23 0.26 0.17 -3.71
C GLN A 23 -1.21 -0.06 -4.06
N LEU A 24 -1.56 -0.12 -5.35
CA LEU A 24 -2.92 -0.46 -5.78
C LEU A 24 -3.34 -1.85 -5.30
N ALA A 25 -2.43 -2.83 -5.34
CA ALA A 25 -2.70 -4.17 -4.82
C ALA A 25 -2.93 -4.15 -3.29
N LEU A 26 -2.12 -3.39 -2.54
CA LEU A 26 -2.29 -3.20 -1.11
C LEU A 26 -3.67 -2.59 -0.79
N SER A 27 -4.05 -1.49 -1.46
CA SER A 27 -5.34 -0.83 -1.23
C SER A 27 -6.54 -1.75 -1.51
N LYS A 28 -6.43 -2.65 -2.50
CA LYS A 28 -7.48 -3.66 -2.75
C LYS A 28 -7.62 -4.63 -1.59
N VAL A 29 -6.52 -5.05 -0.96
CA VAL A 29 -6.56 -5.96 0.20
C VAL A 29 -7.08 -5.24 1.43
N GLU A 30 -6.66 -4.00 1.68
CA GLU A 30 -7.21 -3.15 2.76
C GLU A 30 -8.73 -2.97 2.63
N PHE A 31 -9.21 -2.74 1.41
CA PHE A 31 -10.64 -2.63 1.14
C PHE A 31 -11.39 -3.93 1.44
N LYS A 32 -10.83 -5.10 1.08
CA LYS A 32 -11.40 -6.41 1.42
C LYS A 32 -11.43 -6.63 2.94
N LEU A 33 -10.35 -6.28 3.64
CA LEU A 33 -10.27 -6.39 5.10
C LEU A 33 -11.37 -5.55 5.76
N ASN A 34 -11.52 -4.29 5.34
CA ASN A 34 -12.56 -3.41 5.86
C ASN A 34 -13.97 -3.97 5.63
N GLN A 35 -14.24 -4.57 4.46
CA GLN A 35 -15.52 -5.23 4.23
C GLN A 35 -15.73 -6.45 5.12
N ALA A 36 -14.69 -7.27 5.31
CA ALA A 36 -14.75 -8.45 6.13
C ALA A 36 -15.00 -8.10 7.61
N VAL A 37 -14.36 -7.05 8.13
CA VAL A 37 -14.58 -6.53 9.48
C VAL A 37 -16.00 -5.99 9.63
N LYS A 38 -16.51 -5.20 8.67
CA LYS A 38 -17.90 -4.73 8.69
C LYS A 38 -18.91 -5.88 8.68
N HIS A 39 -18.65 -6.93 7.91
CA HIS A 39 -19.52 -8.11 7.89
C HIS A 39 -19.52 -8.83 9.25
N LEU A 40 -18.35 -8.94 9.89
CA LEU A 40 -18.25 -9.49 11.23
C LEU A 40 -19.06 -8.68 12.26
N GLU A 41 -18.97 -7.34 12.20
CA GLU A 41 -19.77 -6.44 13.05
C GLU A 41 -21.28 -6.69 12.87
N GLN A 42 -21.74 -6.80 11.62
CA GLN A 42 -23.15 -7.11 11.31
C GLN A 42 -23.58 -8.46 11.89
N LEU A 43 -22.72 -9.49 11.84
CA LEU A 43 -23.03 -10.80 12.43
C LEU A 43 -23.16 -10.71 13.96
N TYR A 44 -22.33 -9.91 14.63
CA TYR A 44 -22.44 -9.67 16.06
C TYR A 44 -23.73 -8.92 16.43
N GLU A 45 -24.09 -7.88 15.66
CA GLU A 45 -25.35 -7.15 15.84
C GLU A 45 -26.56 -8.08 15.68
N LEU A 46 -26.54 -8.92 14.65
CA LEU A 46 -27.58 -9.90 14.38
C LEU A 46 -27.71 -10.94 15.50
N GLN A 47 -26.57 -11.45 15.99
CA GLN A 47 -26.56 -12.38 17.13
C GLN A 47 -27.13 -11.73 18.39
N LYS A 48 -26.75 -10.48 18.68
CA LYS A 48 -27.26 -9.73 19.83
C LYS A 48 -28.77 -9.53 19.73
N LYS A 49 -29.27 -9.14 18.55
CA LYS A 49 -30.69 -8.97 18.28
C LYS A 49 -31.46 -10.27 18.47
N SER A 50 -31.00 -11.37 17.88
CA SER A 50 -31.66 -12.68 18.00
C SER A 50 -31.68 -13.21 19.44
N LYS A 51 -30.63 -12.94 20.24
CA LYS A 51 -30.64 -13.26 21.68
C LYS A 51 -31.67 -12.43 22.45
N SER A 52 -31.74 -11.12 22.21
CA SER A 52 -32.73 -10.25 22.85
C SER A 52 -34.17 -10.62 22.48
N GLU A 53 -34.41 -11.02 21.22
CA GLU A 53 -35.71 -11.51 20.77
C GLU A 53 -36.09 -12.82 21.48
N LEU A 54 -35.13 -13.73 21.64
CA LEU A 54 -35.38 -14.96 22.39
C LEU A 54 -35.68 -14.68 23.88
N GLU A 55 -34.94 -13.77 24.51
CA GLU A 55 -35.17 -13.37 25.91
C GLU A 55 -36.55 -12.70 26.11
N SER A 56 -36.98 -11.86 25.17
CA SER A 56 -38.31 -11.24 25.23
C SER A 56 -39.44 -12.25 25.04
N LEU A 57 -39.27 -13.22 24.14
CA LEU A 57 -40.22 -14.32 23.96
C LEU A 57 -40.36 -15.18 25.22
N LEU A 58 -39.24 -15.45 25.90
CA LEU A 58 -39.24 -16.24 27.14
C LEU A 58 -39.88 -15.49 28.33
N THR A 59 -39.81 -14.16 28.35
CA THR A 59 -40.35 -13.33 29.44
C THR A 59 -41.80 -12.89 29.23
N ALA A 60 -42.33 -12.98 28.00
CA ALA A 60 -43.69 -12.54 27.65
C ALA A 60 -44.84 -13.40 28.23
N GLY A 61 -44.55 -14.49 28.95
CA GLY A 61 -45.52 -15.23 29.79
C GLY A 61 -46.73 -15.85 29.08
N THR A 62 -46.76 -15.81 27.75
CA THR A 62 -47.83 -16.39 26.91
C THR A 62 -47.49 -17.84 26.55
N GLN A 63 -48.44 -18.59 26.01
CA GLN A 63 -48.26 -19.98 25.59
C GLN A 63 -47.13 -20.08 24.56
N ILE A 64 -45.91 -20.40 25.02
CA ILE A 64 -44.71 -20.30 24.19
C ILE A 64 -44.64 -21.51 23.26
N ASP A 65 -44.55 -21.25 21.95
CA ASP A 65 -44.29 -22.29 20.98
C ASP A 65 -42.83 -22.75 21.08
N LEU A 66 -42.64 -23.99 21.54
CA LEU A 66 -41.33 -24.64 21.66
C LEU A 66 -40.58 -24.71 20.31
N MET A 67 -41.31 -24.78 19.20
CA MET A 67 -40.71 -24.79 17.87
C MET A 67 -40.00 -23.46 17.58
N ILE A 68 -40.63 -22.34 17.95
CA ILE A 68 -40.07 -21.00 17.77
C ILE A 68 -38.78 -20.84 18.60
N ILE A 69 -38.79 -21.28 19.86
CA ILE A 69 -37.59 -21.27 20.72
C ILE A 69 -36.45 -22.07 20.07
N CYS A 70 -36.74 -23.28 19.58
CA CYS A 70 -35.75 -24.15 18.97
C CYS A 70 -35.15 -23.51 17.70
N CYS A 71 -35.99 -22.89 16.86
CA CYS A 71 -35.55 -22.14 15.69
C CYS A 71 -34.59 -20.99 16.05
N HIS A 72 -34.92 -20.19 17.07
CA HIS A 72 -34.05 -19.10 17.52
C HIS A 72 -32.71 -19.61 18.06
N GLN A 73 -32.72 -20.69 18.86
CA GLN A 73 -31.49 -21.29 19.38
C GLN A 73 -30.59 -21.83 18.26
N ASN A 74 -31.17 -22.58 17.31
CA ASN A 74 -30.43 -23.09 16.15
C ASN A 74 -29.83 -21.95 15.32
N TYR A 75 -30.59 -20.87 15.13
CA TYR A 75 -30.09 -19.71 14.41
C TYR A 75 -28.95 -19.01 15.13
N ILE A 76 -29.03 -18.84 16.46
CA ILE A 76 -27.94 -18.27 17.27
C ILE A 76 -26.68 -19.15 17.18
N GLU A 77 -26.81 -20.48 17.22
CA GLU A 77 -25.68 -21.39 17.04
C GLU A 77 -25.05 -21.27 15.64
N LYS A 78 -25.89 -21.15 14.60
CA LYS A 78 -25.40 -20.87 13.25
C LYS A 78 -24.63 -19.56 13.19
N LEU A 79 -25.15 -18.47 13.75
CA LEU A 79 -24.45 -17.18 13.82
C LEU A 79 -23.12 -17.27 14.58
N LYS A 80 -23.03 -18.09 15.65
CA LYS A 80 -21.76 -18.35 16.33
C LYS A 80 -20.75 -19.04 15.40
N SER A 81 -21.20 -19.99 14.58
CA SER A 81 -20.34 -20.64 13.58
C SER A 81 -19.89 -19.64 12.51
N ASP A 82 -20.82 -18.87 11.96
CA ASP A 82 -20.56 -17.89 10.91
C ASP A 82 -19.56 -16.81 11.40
N ILE A 83 -19.69 -16.35 12.65
CA ILE A 83 -18.73 -15.44 13.30
C ILE A 83 -17.32 -16.08 13.39
N LYS A 84 -17.22 -17.34 13.80
CA LYS A 84 -15.93 -18.04 13.88
C LYS A 84 -15.27 -18.18 12.51
N ASP A 85 -16.05 -18.50 11.49
CA ASP A 85 -15.54 -18.64 10.13
C ASP A 85 -15.15 -17.28 9.54
N GLN A 86 -15.90 -16.22 9.85
CA GLN A 86 -15.56 -14.86 9.46
C GLN A 86 -14.25 -14.38 10.09
N HIS A 87 -13.97 -14.74 11.34
CA HIS A 87 -12.65 -14.49 11.96
C HIS A 87 -11.51 -15.18 11.21
N LYS A 88 -11.69 -16.41 10.74
CA LYS A 88 -10.68 -17.10 9.92
C LYS A 88 -10.45 -16.38 8.59
N ILE A 89 -11.52 -15.89 7.96
CA ILE A 89 -11.43 -15.09 6.73
C ILE A 89 -10.62 -13.83 6.98
N ILE A 90 -10.94 -13.08 8.04
CA ILE A 90 -10.19 -11.86 8.42
C ILE A 90 -8.71 -12.19 8.63
N ALA A 91 -8.40 -13.22 9.42
CA ALA A 91 -7.01 -13.64 9.67
C ALA A 91 -6.27 -13.98 8.36
N SER A 92 -6.92 -14.65 7.40
CA SER A 92 -6.31 -14.95 6.11
C SER A 92 -6.03 -13.68 5.28
N ILE A 93 -6.92 -12.69 5.34
CA ILE A 93 -6.76 -11.40 4.65
C ILE A 93 -5.65 -10.58 5.32
N GLU A 94 -5.51 -10.64 6.64
CA GLU A 94 -4.43 -9.97 7.37
C GLU A 94 -3.06 -10.51 7.00
N ILE A 95 -2.95 -11.83 6.80
CA ILE A 95 -1.72 -12.46 6.27
C ILE A 95 -1.43 -11.92 4.86
N GLU A 96 -2.42 -11.91 3.96
CA GLU A 96 -2.25 -11.35 2.62
C GLU A 96 -1.84 -9.87 2.67
N LEU A 97 -2.44 -9.10 3.58
CA LEU A 97 -2.15 -7.68 3.77
C LEU A 97 -0.67 -7.46 4.11
N GLU A 98 -0.14 -8.25 5.04
CA GLU A 98 1.25 -8.15 5.45
C GLU A 98 2.21 -8.50 4.31
N GLU A 99 1.89 -9.53 3.51
CA GLU A 99 2.65 -9.83 2.30
C GLU A 99 2.65 -8.67 1.30
N LYS A 100 1.52 -7.98 1.10
CA LYS A 100 1.47 -6.82 0.20
C LYS A 100 2.27 -5.65 0.74
N LYS A 101 2.22 -5.38 2.05
CA LYS A 101 3.03 -4.34 2.70
C LYS A 101 4.52 -4.61 2.49
N GLN A 102 4.96 -5.84 2.68
CA GLN A 102 6.34 -6.26 2.43
C GLN A 102 6.76 -5.94 0.99
N LYS A 103 5.92 -6.27 0.00
CA LYS A 103 6.18 -6.00 -1.43
C LYS A 103 6.25 -4.51 -1.74
N VAL A 104 5.40 -3.69 -1.13
CA VAL A 104 5.47 -2.22 -1.25
C VAL A 104 6.79 -1.68 -0.70
N LEU A 105 7.23 -2.16 0.47
CA LEU A 105 8.50 -1.77 1.06
C LEU A 105 9.69 -2.15 0.17
N GLU A 106 9.70 -3.35 -0.40
CA GLU A 106 10.73 -3.79 -1.34
C GLU A 106 10.76 -2.93 -2.61
N ALA A 107 9.60 -2.65 -3.20
CA ALA A 107 9.50 -1.77 -4.38
C ALA A 107 9.99 -0.35 -4.07
N LEU A 108 9.68 0.17 -2.88
CA LEU A 108 10.12 1.49 -2.42
C LEU A 108 11.64 1.53 -2.20
N LYS A 109 12.23 0.49 -1.61
CA LYS A 109 13.69 0.35 -1.49
C LYS A 109 14.38 0.32 -2.86
N ALA A 110 13.83 -0.43 -3.82
CA ALA A 110 14.38 -0.49 -5.17
C ALA A 110 14.31 0.85 -5.91
N LYS A 111 13.19 1.57 -5.77
CA LYS A 111 12.99 2.92 -6.34
C LYS A 111 13.96 3.93 -5.74
N THR A 112 14.05 3.99 -4.41
CA THR A 112 14.92 4.94 -3.70
C THR A 112 16.42 4.71 -3.99
N MET A 113 16.84 3.45 -4.18
CA MET A 113 18.21 3.14 -4.62
C MET A 113 18.54 3.76 -5.98
N LEU A 114 17.63 3.63 -6.97
CA LEU A 114 17.83 4.20 -8.30
C LEU A 114 17.78 5.74 -8.29
N GLU A 115 16.93 6.34 -7.45
CA GLU A 115 16.88 7.79 -7.26
C GLU A 115 18.23 8.32 -6.74
N LYS A 116 18.81 7.68 -5.72
CA LYS A 116 20.14 8.04 -5.21
C LYS A 116 21.23 7.92 -6.29
N LEU A 117 21.18 6.88 -7.12
CA LEU A 117 22.11 6.73 -8.24
C LEU A 117 21.94 7.84 -9.28
N LYS A 118 20.70 8.25 -9.56
CA LYS A 118 20.40 9.38 -10.45
C LYS A 118 20.92 10.70 -9.91
N GLU A 119 20.71 10.96 -8.61
CA GLU A 119 21.23 12.14 -7.93
C GLU A 119 22.75 12.22 -7.99
N LYS A 120 23.44 11.10 -7.71
CA LYS A 120 24.90 11.02 -7.80
C LYS A 120 25.40 11.29 -9.22
N ALA A 121 24.80 10.63 -10.22
CA ALA A 121 25.16 10.84 -11.63
C ALA A 121 24.90 12.30 -12.08
N LEU A 122 23.86 12.94 -11.55
CA LEU A 122 23.55 14.34 -11.83
C LEU A 122 24.60 15.28 -11.21
N LYS A 123 25.06 14.97 -10.00
CA LYS A 123 26.14 15.71 -9.34
C LYS A 123 27.45 15.62 -10.13
N GLU A 124 27.86 14.41 -10.51
CA GLU A 124 29.06 14.18 -11.33
C GLU A 124 28.98 14.88 -12.70
N PHE A 125 27.79 14.93 -13.30
CA PHE A 125 27.60 15.66 -14.55
C PHE A 125 27.79 17.17 -14.38
N LYS A 126 27.27 17.76 -13.31
CA LYS A 126 27.44 19.19 -13.00
C LYS A 126 28.90 19.55 -12.75
N GLU A 127 29.60 18.77 -11.91
CA GLU A 127 31.02 18.99 -11.60
C GLU A 127 31.89 18.92 -12.87
N ASN A 128 31.65 17.95 -13.75
CA ASN A 128 32.37 17.86 -15.02
C ASN A 128 32.04 19.01 -15.98
N PHE A 129 30.78 19.46 -15.99
CA PHE A 129 30.36 20.59 -16.81
C PHE A 129 31.05 21.88 -16.35
N GLU A 130 31.04 22.18 -15.05
CA GLU A 130 31.75 23.33 -14.46
C GLU A 130 33.26 23.27 -14.73
N ARG A 131 33.87 22.08 -14.64
CA ARG A 131 35.29 21.90 -14.96
C ARG A 131 35.60 22.20 -16.43
N LEU A 132 34.75 21.73 -17.36
CA LEU A 132 34.93 21.98 -18.78
C LEU A 132 34.71 23.46 -19.13
N ASP A 133 33.73 24.10 -18.51
CA ASP A 133 33.47 25.53 -18.70
C ASP A 133 34.65 26.38 -18.20
N MET A 134 35.24 26.05 -17.04
CA MET A 134 36.45 26.72 -16.55
C MET A 134 37.63 26.57 -17.51
N LEU A 135 37.88 25.37 -18.04
CA LEU A 135 38.94 25.13 -19.01
C LEU A 135 38.75 25.96 -20.30
N GLN A 136 37.50 26.08 -20.78
CA GLN A 136 37.19 26.92 -21.93
C GLN A 136 37.44 28.41 -21.66
N ILE A 137 37.10 28.90 -20.46
CA ILE A 137 37.37 30.29 -20.06
C ILE A 137 38.88 30.55 -20.02
N ASP A 138 39.66 29.64 -19.44
CA ASP A 138 41.11 29.75 -19.36
C ASP A 138 41.78 29.74 -20.75
N GLU A 139 41.33 28.87 -21.66
CA GLU A 139 41.80 28.84 -23.05
C GLU A 139 41.50 30.16 -23.80
N ILE A 140 40.32 30.74 -23.59
CA ILE A 140 39.96 32.04 -24.18
C ILE A 140 40.85 33.14 -23.62
N ALA A 141 41.08 33.16 -22.30
CA ALA A 141 41.92 34.15 -21.63
C ALA A 141 43.38 34.09 -22.11
N THR A 142 43.98 32.90 -22.17
CA THR A 142 45.35 32.70 -22.66
C THR A 142 45.50 33.06 -24.14
N ASN A 143 44.54 32.70 -24.99
CA ASN A 143 44.57 33.10 -26.40
C ASN A 143 44.41 34.62 -26.60
N ARG A 144 43.65 35.29 -25.73
CA ARG A 144 43.51 36.75 -25.76
C ARG A 144 44.79 37.47 -25.34
N GLN A 145 45.46 37.00 -24.29
CA GLN A 145 46.77 37.53 -23.87
C GLN A 145 47.83 37.35 -24.96
N LYS A 146 47.88 36.18 -25.61
CA LYS A 146 48.80 35.94 -26.74
C LYS A 146 48.56 36.88 -27.93
N ARG A 147 47.33 37.38 -28.13
CA ARG A 147 46.98 38.34 -29.19
C ARG A 147 47.25 39.80 -28.85
N SER A 148 47.35 40.15 -27.56
CA SER A 148 47.60 41.52 -27.10
C SER A 148 49.08 41.82 -26.83
N GLY A 149 49.96 40.82 -26.95
CA GLY A 149 51.40 40.92 -26.72
C GLY A 149 52.24 41.16 -27.99
N TYR A 150 51.63 41.67 -29.06
CA TYR A 150 52.30 42.17 -30.28
C TYR A 150 51.96 43.63 -30.50
#